data_AF-A0A2D9GMX7-F1
#
_entry.id   AF-A0A2D9GMX7-F1
#
_cell.length_a   1.000
_cell.length_b   1.000
_cell.length_c   1.000
_cell.angle_alpha   90.00
_cell.angle_beta   90.00
_cell.angle_gamma   90.00
#
_symmetry.space_group_name_H-M   'P 1'
#
loop_
_entity.id
_entity.type
_entity.pdbx_description
1 polymer ?
#
loop_
_entity_poly.entity_id
_entity_poly.type
_entity_poly.pdbx_seq_one_letter_code
_entity_poly.pdbx_strand_id
1 'polypeptide(L)'
;MFIPNDGIESPDLLVTGLFSETEAVANPSHYNQGVSPYDVARTMYGAEGLLKFVTVNAVKYVSRYPHKHKGNPDQQLSDLVKARQSLDTAIELHKEIYGNDIVRHG
;
A
#
# COMPACT_ATOMS: atom_id res chain seq x y z
N MET A 1 5.86 -62.67 -23.44
CA MET A 1 5.04 -61.44 -23.51
C MET A 1 5.98 -60.29 -23.16
N PHE A 2 6.44 -59.56 -24.17
CA PHE A 2 7.39 -58.46 -24.03
C PHE A 2 6.58 -57.17 -23.81
N ILE A 3 6.92 -56.40 -22.77
CA ILE A 3 6.41 -55.03 -22.57
C ILE A 3 7.56 -54.10 -22.98
N PRO A 4 7.45 -53.33 -24.08
CA PRO A 4 8.43 -52.32 -24.38
C PRO A 4 8.25 -51.13 -23.42
N ASN A 5 9.40 -50.66 -22.93
CA ASN A 5 9.55 -49.58 -21.99
C ASN A 5 9.89 -48.33 -22.82
N ASP A 6 8.88 -47.57 -23.25
CA ASP A 6 9.06 -46.38 -24.06
C ASP A 6 8.69 -45.11 -23.26
N GLY A 7 9.68 -44.25 -23.09
CA GLY A 7 9.47 -42.81 -22.95
C GLY A 7 9.16 -42.29 -21.56
N ILE A 8 10.19 -42.23 -20.69
CA ILE A 8 10.25 -41.16 -19.71
C ILE A 8 10.51 -39.87 -20.48
N GLU A 9 9.47 -39.11 -20.80
CA GLU A 9 9.57 -37.68 -21.08
C GLU A 9 8.73 -36.94 -20.04
N SER A 10 9.42 -36.45 -19.01
CA SER A 10 8.89 -35.43 -18.10
C SER A 10 8.49 -34.20 -18.93
N PRO A 11 7.24 -33.72 -18.86
CA PRO A 11 6.90 -32.43 -19.43
C PRO A 11 7.35 -31.34 -18.44
N ASP A 12 8.67 -31.13 -18.35
CA ASP A 12 9.29 -30.11 -17.50
C ASP A 12 9.55 -28.80 -18.27
N LEU A 13 8.75 -28.52 -19.30
CA LEU A 13 8.91 -27.37 -20.17
C LEU A 13 7.55 -26.75 -20.49
N LEU A 14 6.94 -26.05 -19.53
CA LEU A 14 5.93 -25.02 -19.80
C LEU A 14 5.63 -24.09 -18.58
N VAL A 15 6.62 -23.87 -17.69
CA VAL A 15 6.46 -22.96 -16.53
C VAL A 15 7.58 -21.91 -16.49
N THR A 16 7.90 -21.31 -17.64
CA THR A 16 8.87 -20.18 -17.68
C THR A 16 8.33 -18.95 -18.40
N GLY A 17 7.18 -19.04 -19.07
CA GLY A 17 6.56 -17.89 -19.77
C GLY A 17 5.57 -17.05 -18.95
N LEU A 18 5.08 -17.55 -17.81
CA LEU A 18 3.99 -16.90 -17.04
C LEU A 18 4.47 -15.97 -15.90
N PHE A 19 5.76 -15.99 -15.56
CA PHE A 19 6.29 -15.16 -14.46
C PHE A 19 6.63 -13.73 -14.90
N SER A 20 6.92 -13.50 -16.19
CA SER A 20 7.45 -12.21 -16.64
C SER A 20 6.40 -11.09 -16.72
N GLU A 21 5.12 -11.42 -16.96
CA GLU A 21 4.08 -10.39 -17.06
C GLU A 21 3.50 -9.98 -15.70
N THR A 22 3.49 -10.89 -14.72
CA THR A 22 2.94 -10.62 -13.39
C THR A 22 3.85 -9.69 -12.55
N GLU A 23 5.18 -9.81 -12.70
CA GLU A 23 6.14 -8.91 -12.06
C GLU A 23 6.05 -7.47 -12.59
N ALA A 24 5.77 -7.29 -13.89
CA ALA A 24 5.63 -5.97 -14.52
C ALA A 24 4.40 -5.19 -14.00
N VAL A 25 3.33 -5.89 -13.60
CA VAL A 25 2.15 -5.27 -12.96
C VAL A 25 2.41 -4.99 -11.47
N ALA A 26 3.18 -5.85 -10.80
CA ALA A 26 3.50 -5.69 -9.38
C ALA A 26 4.46 -4.50 -9.14
N ASN A 27 5.39 -4.22 -10.06
CA ASN A 27 6.34 -3.12 -9.99
C ASN A 27 6.39 -2.30 -11.29
N PRO A 28 5.37 -1.48 -11.59
CA PRO A 28 5.34 -0.70 -12.81
C PRO A 28 6.50 0.31 -12.84
N SER A 29 7.17 0.45 -13.99
CA SER A 29 8.37 1.28 -14.17
C SER A 29 8.22 2.76 -13.81
N HIS A 30 6.99 3.28 -13.69
CA HIS A 30 6.70 4.67 -13.34
C HIS A 30 6.55 4.92 -11.83
N TYR A 31 6.57 3.90 -10.97
CA TYR A 31 6.32 4.05 -9.53
C TYR A 31 7.37 4.89 -8.76
N ASN A 32 8.52 5.21 -9.38
CA ASN A 32 9.59 5.99 -8.77
C ASN A 32 9.91 7.31 -9.51
N GLN A 33 9.05 7.73 -10.46
CA GLN A 33 9.26 8.97 -11.23
C GLN A 33 8.21 10.06 -10.95
N GLY A 34 7.29 9.80 -10.02
CA GLY A 34 6.16 10.68 -9.73
C GLY A 34 6.36 11.59 -8.51
N VAL A 35 5.62 12.69 -8.49
CA VAL A 35 5.46 13.55 -7.31
C VAL A 35 4.70 12.77 -6.23
N SER A 36 5.06 12.95 -4.96
CA SER A 36 4.34 12.34 -3.84
C SER A 36 2.87 12.74 -3.86
N PRO A 37 1.92 11.78 -3.77
CA PRO A 37 0.50 12.11 -3.65
C PRO A 37 0.17 13.04 -2.47
N TYR A 38 0.99 13.02 -1.42
CA TYR A 38 0.87 13.91 -0.26
C TYR A 38 1.19 15.36 -0.66
N ASP A 39 2.26 15.56 -1.42
CA ASP A 39 2.68 16.88 -1.90
C ASP A 39 1.63 17.45 -2.86
N VAL A 40 1.09 16.60 -3.75
CA VAL A 40 0.00 16.97 -4.65
C VAL A 40 -1.24 17.41 -3.85
N ALA A 41 -1.66 16.61 -2.86
CA ALA A 41 -2.82 16.93 -2.04
C ALA A 41 -2.66 18.26 -1.29
N ARG A 42 -1.48 18.51 -0.71
CA ARG A 42 -1.17 19.77 -0.02
C ARG A 42 -1.12 20.96 -0.97
N THR A 43 -0.51 20.79 -2.16
CA THR A 43 -0.36 21.87 -3.14
C THR A 43 -1.69 22.26 -3.77
N MET A 44 -2.54 21.28 -4.11
CA MET A 44 -3.81 21.54 -4.79
C MET A 44 -4.92 21.99 -3.85
N TYR A 45 -4.95 21.46 -2.63
CA TYR A 45 -6.11 21.58 -1.73
C TYR A 45 -5.74 22.12 -0.34
N GLY A 46 -4.49 22.53 -0.13
CA GLY A 46 -4.00 23.05 1.14
C GLY A 46 -3.91 22.00 2.25
N ALA A 47 -3.68 22.48 3.48
CA ALA A 47 -3.57 21.62 4.66
C ALA A 47 -4.85 20.83 4.95
N GLU A 48 -6.04 21.43 4.75
CA GLU A 48 -7.32 20.73 4.92
C GLU A 48 -7.52 19.60 3.91
N GLY A 49 -7.12 19.81 2.67
CA GLY A 49 -7.17 18.77 1.65
C GLY A 49 -6.22 17.62 1.97
N LEU A 50 -5.01 17.92 2.43
CA LEU A 50 -4.09 16.91 2.92
C LEU A 50 -4.67 16.17 4.15
N LEU A 51 -5.29 16.87 5.10
CA LEU A 51 -5.93 16.27 6.28
C LEU A 51 -7.00 15.24 5.86
N LYS A 52 -7.87 15.60 4.91
CA LYS A 52 -8.87 14.67 4.36
C LYS A 52 -8.21 13.47 3.67
N PHE A 53 -7.17 13.70 2.87
CA PHE A 53 -6.44 12.66 2.17
C PHE A 53 -5.84 11.62 3.12
N VAL A 54 -5.13 12.07 4.16
CA VAL A 54 -4.50 11.15 5.13
C VAL A 54 -5.53 10.43 6.00
N THR A 55 -6.65 11.08 6.33
CA THR A 55 -7.75 10.45 7.07
C THR A 55 -8.38 9.31 6.27
N VAL A 56 -8.65 9.52 4.97
CA VAL A 56 -9.17 8.46 4.08
C VAL A 56 -8.14 7.33 3.90
N ASN A 57 -6.85 7.64 3.85
CA ASN A 57 -5.81 6.62 3.79
C ASN A 57 -5.77 5.75 5.06
N ALA A 58 -5.95 6.34 6.24
CA ALA A 58 -6.05 5.56 7.48
C ALA A 58 -7.19 4.54 7.41
N VAL A 59 -8.39 4.99 7.02
CA VAL A 59 -9.56 4.10 6.84
C VAL A 59 -9.27 3.02 5.79
N LYS A 60 -8.70 3.39 4.64
CA LYS A 60 -8.31 2.46 3.58
C LYS A 60 -7.42 1.34 4.11
N TYR A 61 -6.39 1.66 4.88
CA TYR A 61 -5.44 0.66 5.38
C TYR A 61 -6.05 -0.23 6.48
N VAL A 62 -6.87 0.34 7.38
CA VAL A 62 -7.61 -0.46 8.38
C VAL A 62 -8.57 -1.43 7.69
N SER A 63 -9.32 -0.97 6.68
CA SER A 63 -10.23 -1.83 5.92
C SER A 63 -9.51 -2.90 5.10
N ARG A 64 -8.27 -2.63 4.69
CA ARG A 64 -7.45 -3.55 3.88
C ARG A 64 -6.75 -4.61 4.71
N TYR A 65 -6.40 -4.29 5.96
CA TYR A 65 -5.72 -5.18 6.90
C TYR A 65 -6.27 -6.62 6.91
N PRO A 66 -7.59 -6.89 7.08
CA PRO A 66 -8.08 -8.27 7.16
C PRO A 66 -8.04 -9.03 5.82
N HIS A 67 -7.75 -8.37 4.70
CA HIS A 67 -7.97 -8.91 3.35
C HIS A 67 -6.70 -9.07 2.52
N LYS A 68 -5.84 -8.04 2.41
CA LYS A 68 -4.79 -8.01 1.38
C LYS A 68 -3.72 -9.08 1.55
N HIS A 69 -3.28 -9.31 2.77
CA HIS A 69 -2.21 -10.27 3.10
C HIS A 69 -2.70 -11.34 4.08
N LYS A 70 -3.99 -11.73 3.97
CA LYS A 70 -4.60 -12.73 4.85
C LYS A 70 -3.78 -14.01 4.85
N GLY A 71 -3.39 -14.48 6.04
CA GLY A 71 -2.54 -15.67 6.21
C GLY A 71 -1.04 -15.37 6.27
N ASN A 72 -0.63 -14.10 6.11
CA ASN A 72 0.74 -13.64 6.30
C ASN A 72 0.79 -12.48 7.33
N PRO A 73 0.89 -12.78 8.63
CA PRO A 73 0.79 -11.79 9.70
C PRO A 73 1.78 -10.62 9.59
N ASP A 74 3.02 -10.90 9.20
CA ASP A 74 4.07 -9.87 9.10
C ASP A 74 3.75 -8.85 8.01
N GLN A 75 3.31 -9.31 6.83
CA GLN A 75 2.87 -8.41 5.77
C GLN A 75 1.53 -7.74 6.08
N GLN A 76 0.65 -8.43 6.80
CA GLN A 76 -0.65 -7.92 7.21
C GLN A 76 -0.49 -6.73 8.18
N LEU A 77 0.47 -6.82 9.10
CA LEU A 77 0.81 -5.73 10.03
C LEU A 77 1.25 -4.44 9.32
N SER A 78 1.84 -4.54 8.12
CA SER A 78 2.24 -3.38 7.31
C SER A 78 1.10 -2.39 7.10
N ASP A 79 -0.13 -2.87 6.91
CA ASP A 79 -1.28 -2.01 6.70
C ASP A 79 -1.68 -1.28 7.99
N LEU A 80 -1.62 -1.93 9.15
CA LEU A 80 -1.86 -1.25 10.43
C LEU A 80 -0.79 -0.21 10.73
N VAL A 81 0.47 -0.47 10.39
CA VAL A 81 1.56 0.52 10.53
C VAL A 81 1.30 1.74 9.64
N LYS A 82 0.88 1.54 8.39
CA LYS A 82 0.52 2.64 7.47
C LYS A 82 -0.70 3.41 7.93
N ALA A 83 -1.69 2.72 8.50
CA ALA A 83 -2.87 3.35 9.09
C ALA A 83 -2.48 4.27 10.25
N ARG A 84 -1.63 3.78 11.17
CA ARG A 84 -1.09 4.58 12.27
C ARG A 84 -0.35 5.83 11.76
N GLN A 85 0.59 5.68 10.82
CA GLN A 85 1.33 6.81 10.25
C GLN A 85 0.41 7.86 9.62
N SER A 86 -0.66 7.41 8.95
CA SER A 86 -1.67 8.29 8.36
C SER A 86 -2.45 9.05 9.44
N LEU A 87 -2.81 8.37 10.54
CA LEU A 87 -3.48 8.99 11.69
C LEU A 87 -2.59 9.96 12.46
N ASP A 88 -1.32 9.60 12.70
CA ASP A 88 -0.33 10.48 13.35
C ASP A 88 -0.21 11.78 12.55
N THR A 89 -0.13 11.68 11.21
CA THR A 89 -0.11 12.85 10.31
C THR A 89 -1.43 13.64 10.37
N ALA A 90 -2.57 12.96 10.42
CA ALA A 90 -3.88 13.62 10.54
C ALA A 90 -4.00 14.42 11.84
N ILE A 91 -3.50 13.88 12.95
CA ILE A 91 -3.49 14.53 14.26
C ILE A 91 -2.63 15.79 14.22
N GLU A 92 -1.42 15.71 13.67
CA GLU A 92 -0.55 16.89 13.56
C GLU A 92 -1.14 17.97 12.64
N LEU A 93 -1.73 17.58 11.51
CA LEU A 93 -2.45 18.52 10.64
C LEU A 93 -3.67 19.14 11.33
N HIS A 94 -4.42 18.35 12.11
CA HIS A 94 -5.55 18.87 12.86
C HIS A 94 -5.12 19.91 13.89
N LYS A 95 -3.99 19.69 14.59
CA LYS A 95 -3.40 20.68 15.48
C LYS A 95 -2.88 21.90 14.71
N GLU A 96 -2.25 21.73 13.55
CA GLU A 96 -1.80 22.84 12.69
C GLU A 96 -2.97 23.73 12.25
N ILE A 97 -4.09 23.12 11.84
CA ILE A 97 -5.24 23.82 11.26
C ILE A 97 -6.16 24.42 12.34
N TYR A 98 -6.40 23.69 13.42
CA TYR A 98 -7.43 24.02 14.41
C TYR A 98 -6.88 24.22 15.83
N GLY A 99 -5.63 23.85 16.08
CA GLY A 99 -4.97 24.04 17.37
C GLY A 99 -4.54 25.49 17.55
N ASN A 100 -5.49 26.40 17.73
CA ASN A 100 -5.16 27.77 18.11
C ASN A 100 -4.67 27.84 19.55
N ASP A 101 -3.63 28.67 19.72
CA ASP A 101 -3.20 29.41 20.91
C ASP A 101 -4.27 29.54 22.00
N ILE A 102 -4.40 28.54 22.87
CA ILE A 102 -5.04 28.73 24.17
C ILE A 102 -4.04 29.52 25.03
N VAL A 103 -3.90 30.81 24.77
CA VAL A 103 -3.42 31.75 25.80
C VAL A 103 -4.48 31.75 26.88
N ARG A 104 -4.30 30.88 27.88
CA ARG A 104 -5.00 30.97 29.18
C ARG A 104 -4.52 32.26 29.86
N HIS A 105 -5.20 33.36 29.57
CA HIS A 105 -5.29 34.48 30.52
C HIS A 105 -6.55 34.26 31.35
N GLY A 106 -6.36 33.61 32.49
CA GLY A 106 -7.36 33.40 33.52
C GLY A 106 -6.65 33.05 34.82
#